data_AF-A0AAD7EG84-F1
#
_entry.id   AF-A0AAD7EG84-F1
#
_cell.length_a   1.000
_cell.length_b   1.000
_cell.length_c   1.000
_cell.angle_alpha   90.00
_cell.angle_beta   90.00
_cell.angle_gamma   90.00
#
_symmetry.space_group_name_H-M   'P 1'
#
loop_
_entity.id
_entity.type
_entity.pdbx_description
1 polymer ?
#
loop_
_entity_poly.entity_id
_entity_poly.type
_entity_poly.pdbx_seq_one_letter_code
_entity_poly.pdbx_strand_id
1 'polypeptide(L)'
;MRPHVEDFACEIIAEEMEIRRRNSILPGIAVFTPDFIEKWTLDEDKDHSPFLTSILTTASPERAKKYNKLKNPDKLVQVVTHQLLYQSSNRCMSFQAQFGLFLWSTGSARQTINAAFRCGLSVSYDSVLNLGQSLGLGCTMENTLFVATEPHGLGYDNLNISTSIFVEQRGASGPAKVTSGTFGVLYGLRNANFDDMLIAPIMRCLSASTGLHFNRDIRPSSEHLGIFHDQLIITVIETLLIYNKGFDDVAKHPSLQHQPIRAIPVGYRTPQFATQASTIEEATVRGNLQYHDELYVTQLKRTPEEMSKRDVFQLGFGLFHLCLNLVWAILHTHRGSINELGSLAYFFALMEKKRLINDQPDYHSLLAALTEILHGLLLNAWSRECGFSSFKLFADSKPNPTTLRDIASRIVNNYATPMAEFDFSESPKDPAADAESLDSETDGEGESPFPSHSSPAPAENANDDVAYHNTRLLTRDLLMVVVLVRAISDGDIGRVEALLPHLAMMFRGAGCNKYCSEILRFIHNLKHVWTPKFAYGDGSVFWCCADFLWQRYHARQCDDLYFGRRPWALHGRRHEYRASNWIFEGSG
;
A
#
# COMPACT_ATOMS: atom_id res chain seq x y z
N MET A 1 -8.16 -69.23 10.84
CA MET A 1 -8.75 -68.51 9.68
C MET A 1 -8.47 -67.01 9.70
N ARG A 2 -8.51 -66.32 10.86
CA ARG A 2 -8.09 -64.90 10.96
C ARG A 2 -6.62 -64.59 10.59
N PRO A 3 -5.61 -65.39 11.01
CA PRO A 3 -4.20 -65.06 10.75
C PRO A 3 -3.86 -64.96 9.26
N HIS A 4 -4.33 -65.92 8.45
CA HIS A 4 -4.07 -65.93 6.99
C HIS A 4 -4.70 -64.76 6.22
N VAL A 5 -5.81 -64.19 6.71
CA VAL A 5 -6.45 -63.03 6.08
C VAL A 5 -5.70 -61.74 6.44
N GLU A 6 -5.20 -61.65 7.68
CA GLU A 6 -4.36 -60.55 8.13
C GLU A 6 -3.03 -60.51 7.35
N ASP A 7 -2.36 -61.66 7.22
CA ASP A 7 -1.11 -61.78 6.46
C ASP A 7 -1.30 -61.36 4.98
N PHE A 8 -2.36 -61.87 4.34
CA PHE A 8 -2.69 -61.53 2.96
C PHE A 8 -3.00 -60.04 2.76
N ALA A 9 -3.75 -59.42 3.68
CA ALA A 9 -4.03 -57.99 3.63
C ALA A 9 -2.76 -57.14 3.81
N CYS A 10 -1.87 -57.55 4.71
CA CYS A 10 -0.59 -56.88 4.92
C CYS A 10 0.31 -56.96 3.68
N GLU A 11 0.35 -58.10 2.97
CA GLU A 11 1.11 -58.26 1.73
C GLU A 11 0.63 -57.30 0.64
N ILE A 12 -0.68 -57.19 0.42
CA ILE A 12 -1.26 -56.27 -0.57
C ILE A 12 -0.91 -54.81 -0.23
N ILE A 13 -1.09 -54.41 1.04
CA ILE A 13 -0.79 -53.03 1.47
C ILE A 13 0.69 -52.72 1.30
N ALA A 14 1.58 -53.68 1.61
CA ALA A 14 3.01 -53.49 1.45
C ALA A 14 3.40 -53.29 -0.02
N GLU A 15 2.80 -54.05 -0.94
CA GLU A 15 3.04 -53.91 -2.39
C GLU A 15 2.52 -52.55 -2.91
N GLU A 16 1.28 -52.17 -2.57
CA GLU A 16 0.68 -50.88 -2.93
C GLU A 16 1.54 -49.70 -2.43
N MET A 17 1.95 -49.75 -1.15
CA MET A 17 2.73 -48.68 -0.53
C MET A 17 4.14 -48.58 -1.12
N GLU A 18 4.75 -49.70 -1.51
CA GLU A 18 6.06 -49.69 -2.16
C GLU A 18 6.00 -49.08 -3.57
N ILE A 19 4.94 -49.36 -4.34
CA ILE A 19 4.70 -48.71 -5.64
C ILE A 19 4.54 -47.20 -5.43
N ARG A 20 3.67 -46.80 -4.50
CA ARG A 20 3.39 -45.40 -4.23
C ARG A 20 4.61 -44.66 -3.70
N ARG A 21 5.42 -45.30 -2.85
CA ARG A 21 6.70 -44.76 -2.36
C ARG A 21 7.64 -44.42 -3.51
N ARG A 22 7.86 -45.34 -4.46
CA ARG A 22 8.75 -45.09 -5.61
C ARG A 22 8.31 -43.87 -6.43
N ASN A 23 7.01 -43.69 -6.61
CA ASN A 23 6.44 -42.55 -7.35
C ASN A 23 6.49 -41.22 -6.56
N SER A 24 6.60 -41.29 -5.23
CA SER A 24 6.53 -40.14 -4.33
C SER A 24 7.90 -39.66 -3.83
N ILE A 25 9.01 -40.27 -4.26
CA ILE A 25 10.36 -39.87 -3.83
C ILE A 25 10.75 -38.55 -4.50
N LEU A 26 11.06 -37.56 -3.68
CA LEU A 26 11.57 -36.27 -4.16
C LEU A 26 13.12 -36.24 -4.15
N PRO A 27 13.76 -35.50 -5.09
CA PRO A 27 15.22 -35.29 -5.12
C PRO A 27 15.79 -34.73 -3.82
N GLY A 28 15.03 -33.87 -3.14
CA GLY A 28 15.40 -33.20 -1.89
C GLY A 28 14.57 -31.94 -1.69
N ILE A 29 14.95 -31.11 -0.71
CA ILE A 29 14.22 -29.89 -0.34
C ILE A 29 14.29 -28.81 -1.43
N ALA A 30 15.32 -28.81 -2.29
CA ALA A 30 15.45 -27.82 -3.37
C ALA A 30 14.36 -27.93 -4.47
N VAL A 31 13.55 -29.00 -4.48
CA VAL A 31 12.45 -29.15 -5.44
C VAL A 31 11.25 -28.24 -5.12
N PHE A 32 11.13 -27.78 -3.88
CA PHE A 32 10.05 -26.91 -3.45
C PHE A 32 10.35 -25.48 -3.88
N THR A 33 10.01 -25.16 -5.12
CA THR A 33 10.02 -23.79 -5.66
C THR A 33 8.68 -23.10 -5.36
N PRO A 34 8.56 -21.77 -5.52
CA PRO A 34 7.27 -21.08 -5.45
C PRO A 34 6.22 -21.73 -6.38
N ASP A 35 6.63 -22.03 -7.61
CA ASP A 35 5.84 -22.74 -8.61
C ASP A 35 5.35 -24.12 -8.14
N PHE A 36 6.20 -24.88 -7.46
CA PHE A 36 5.83 -26.16 -6.90
C PHE A 36 4.75 -25.99 -5.83
N ILE A 37 4.93 -25.03 -4.92
CA ILE A 37 3.98 -24.77 -3.82
C ILE A 37 2.63 -24.30 -4.36
N GLU A 38 2.62 -23.45 -5.38
CA GLU A 38 1.38 -22.93 -5.97
C GLU A 38 0.59 -24.01 -6.71
N LYS A 39 1.28 -24.92 -7.41
CA LYS A 39 0.64 -25.99 -8.20
C LYS A 39 0.31 -27.21 -7.37
N TRP A 40 0.96 -27.40 -6.22
CA TRP A 40 0.78 -28.62 -5.45
C TRP A 40 -0.59 -28.69 -4.77
N THR A 41 -1.21 -29.86 -4.84
CA THR A 41 -2.45 -30.16 -4.13
C THR A 41 -2.43 -31.58 -3.57
N LEU A 42 -3.22 -31.77 -2.51
CA LEU A 42 -3.53 -33.09 -1.96
C LEU A 42 -4.38 -33.95 -2.90
N ASP A 43 -5.00 -33.33 -3.91
CA ASP A 43 -6.06 -33.94 -4.73
C ASP A 43 -5.55 -34.58 -6.05
N GLU A 44 -4.27 -34.38 -6.42
CA GLU A 44 -3.70 -34.77 -7.74
C GLU A 44 -2.97 -36.12 -7.78
N ASP A 45 -2.83 -36.82 -6.65
CA ASP A 45 -2.14 -38.11 -6.61
C ASP A 45 -3.07 -39.22 -7.15
N LYS A 46 -2.67 -39.91 -8.23
CA LYS A 46 -3.39 -41.08 -8.71
C LYS A 46 -3.42 -42.12 -7.59
N ASP A 47 -4.58 -42.68 -7.27
CA ASP A 47 -4.69 -43.66 -6.17
C ASP A 47 -3.98 -44.96 -6.53
N HIS A 48 -2.70 -45.04 -6.16
CA HIS A 48 -1.85 -46.20 -6.28
C HIS A 48 -1.95 -47.14 -5.07
N SER A 49 -2.88 -46.87 -4.15
CA SER A 49 -3.11 -47.69 -2.96
C SER A 49 -4.62 -47.92 -2.69
N PRO A 50 -5.39 -48.43 -3.67
CA PRO A 50 -6.84 -48.53 -3.57
C PRO A 50 -7.31 -49.45 -2.43
N PHE A 51 -6.58 -50.50 -2.11
CA PHE A 51 -6.94 -51.40 -1.01
C PHE A 51 -6.75 -50.70 0.35
N LEU A 52 -5.62 -50.03 0.56
CA LEU A 52 -5.40 -49.20 1.76
C LEU A 52 -6.43 -48.06 1.87
N THR A 53 -6.68 -47.35 0.77
CA THR A 53 -7.68 -46.26 0.70
C THR A 53 -9.06 -46.77 1.10
N SER A 54 -9.46 -47.94 0.61
CA SER A 54 -10.74 -48.59 0.97
C SER A 54 -10.83 -48.91 2.46
N ILE A 55 -9.77 -49.46 3.05
CA ILE A 55 -9.70 -49.76 4.49
C ILE A 55 -9.84 -48.48 5.32
N LEU A 56 -9.04 -47.45 5.01
CA LEU A 56 -9.06 -46.18 5.75
C LEU A 56 -10.41 -45.45 5.61
N THR A 57 -11.01 -45.50 4.43
CA THR A 57 -12.35 -44.92 4.17
C THR A 57 -13.46 -45.66 4.91
N THR A 58 -13.32 -46.98 5.07
CA THR A 58 -14.24 -47.82 5.84
C THR A 58 -14.10 -47.57 7.34
N ALA A 59 -12.89 -47.29 7.83
CA ALA A 59 -12.64 -46.95 9.22
C ALA A 59 -13.32 -45.64 9.66
N SER A 60 -13.73 -44.77 8.72
CA SER A 60 -14.49 -43.56 9.02
C SER A 60 -15.97 -43.87 9.32
N PRO A 61 -16.50 -43.57 10.53
CA PRO A 61 -17.86 -43.89 10.92
C PRO A 61 -18.93 -43.24 10.02
N GLU A 62 -20.03 -43.96 9.72
CA GLU A 62 -21.16 -43.41 8.94
C GLU A 62 -21.76 -42.15 9.57
N ARG A 63 -21.78 -42.07 10.91
CA ARG A 63 -22.21 -40.87 11.63
C ARG A 63 -21.35 -39.65 11.28
N ALA A 64 -20.03 -39.81 11.16
CA ALA A 64 -19.14 -38.73 10.76
C ALA A 64 -19.41 -38.31 9.31
N LYS A 65 -19.65 -39.26 8.41
CA LYS A 65 -20.02 -38.98 7.00
C LYS A 65 -21.33 -38.18 6.89
N LYS A 66 -22.30 -38.39 7.79
CA LYS A 66 -23.60 -37.70 7.80
C LYS A 66 -23.55 -36.28 8.37
N TYR A 67 -22.74 -36.03 9.41
CA TYR A 67 -22.81 -34.78 10.17
C TYR A 67 -21.57 -33.88 10.05
N ASN A 68 -20.42 -34.41 9.61
CA ASN A 68 -19.20 -33.60 9.49
C ASN A 68 -19.21 -32.81 8.18
N LYS A 69 -19.51 -31.51 8.28
CA LYS A 69 -19.51 -30.58 7.15
C LYS A 69 -18.18 -29.84 6.95
N LEU A 70 -17.25 -29.98 7.90
CA LEU A 70 -16.01 -29.19 7.94
C LEU A 70 -14.80 -29.97 7.43
N LYS A 71 -14.68 -31.27 7.74
CA LYS A 71 -13.54 -32.09 7.32
C LYS A 71 -13.92 -32.96 6.14
N ASN A 72 -13.09 -32.96 5.11
CA ASN A 72 -13.20 -33.90 4.00
C ASN A 72 -12.50 -35.24 4.36
N PRO A 73 -13.23 -36.36 4.44
CA PRO A 73 -12.66 -37.68 4.75
C PRO A 73 -11.57 -38.12 3.77
N ASP A 74 -11.72 -37.82 2.48
CA ASP A 74 -10.76 -38.22 1.45
C ASP A 74 -9.40 -37.54 1.68
N LYS A 75 -9.42 -36.25 2.06
CA LYS A 75 -8.20 -35.51 2.42
C LYS A 75 -7.53 -36.09 3.67
N LEU A 76 -8.31 -36.54 4.65
CA LEU A 76 -7.75 -37.20 5.84
C LEU A 76 -7.04 -38.51 5.46
N VAL A 77 -7.66 -39.34 4.62
CA VAL A 77 -7.07 -40.58 4.12
C VAL A 77 -5.75 -40.28 3.41
N GLN A 78 -5.72 -39.28 2.52
CA GLN A 78 -4.51 -38.86 1.82
C GLN A 78 -3.40 -38.41 2.78
N VAL A 79 -3.72 -37.65 3.82
CA VAL A 79 -2.75 -37.21 4.83
C VAL A 79 -2.21 -38.39 5.66
N VAL A 80 -3.05 -39.37 5.99
CA VAL A 80 -2.59 -40.61 6.65
C VAL A 80 -1.66 -41.41 5.74
N THR A 81 -2.00 -41.54 4.46
CA THR A 81 -1.11 -42.22 3.50
C THR A 81 0.23 -41.51 3.36
N HIS A 82 0.24 -40.17 3.29
CA HIS A 82 1.49 -39.40 3.27
C HIS A 82 2.32 -39.56 4.55
N GLN A 83 1.70 -39.71 5.73
CA GLN A 83 2.42 -40.03 6.97
C GLN A 83 3.12 -41.40 6.86
N LEU A 84 2.43 -42.42 6.35
CA LEU A 84 3.00 -43.76 6.16
C LEU A 84 4.13 -43.75 5.11
N LEU A 85 3.95 -43.04 4.00
CA LEU A 85 4.99 -42.87 2.98
C LEU A 85 6.23 -42.19 3.56
N TYR A 86 6.05 -41.10 4.31
CA TYR A 86 7.15 -40.37 4.94
C TYR A 86 7.88 -41.20 6.00
N GLN A 87 7.15 -42.03 6.76
CA GLN A 87 7.75 -42.98 7.70
C GLN A 87 8.61 -44.02 6.98
N SER A 88 8.21 -44.47 5.78
CA SER A 88 9.00 -45.40 4.98
C SER A 88 10.24 -44.76 4.34
N SER A 89 10.16 -43.47 4.02
CA SER A 89 11.28 -42.69 3.49
C SER A 89 11.09 -41.21 3.75
N ASN A 90 12.09 -40.58 4.36
CA ASN A 90 12.11 -39.14 4.54
C ASN A 90 12.10 -38.34 3.22
N ARG A 91 12.29 -38.98 2.06
CA ARG A 91 12.20 -38.34 0.74
C ARG A 91 10.77 -38.23 0.21
N CYS A 92 9.81 -38.93 0.81
CA CYS A 92 8.39 -38.80 0.51
C CYS A 92 7.79 -37.67 1.37
N MET A 93 8.31 -36.46 1.20
CA MET A 93 8.06 -35.30 2.08
C MET A 93 7.16 -34.22 1.45
N SER A 94 6.49 -34.51 0.34
CA SER A 94 5.68 -33.54 -0.43
C SER A 94 4.69 -32.79 0.46
N PHE A 95 3.88 -33.52 1.23
CA PHE A 95 2.94 -32.96 2.20
C PHE A 95 3.65 -32.35 3.41
N GLN A 96 4.59 -33.08 4.02
CA GLN A 96 5.22 -32.72 5.27
C GLN A 96 6.01 -31.41 5.20
N ALA A 97 6.71 -31.18 4.08
CA ALA A 97 7.48 -29.97 3.84
C ALA A 97 6.55 -28.75 3.75
N GLN A 98 5.44 -28.87 3.02
CA GLN A 98 4.48 -27.80 2.83
C GLN A 98 3.68 -27.50 4.10
N PHE A 99 3.21 -28.53 4.79
CA PHE A 99 2.51 -28.34 6.05
C PHE A 99 3.45 -27.77 7.12
N GLY A 100 4.72 -28.18 7.15
CA GLY A 100 5.74 -27.57 8.01
C GLY A 100 6.00 -26.09 7.69
N LEU A 101 6.13 -25.76 6.41
CA LEU A 101 6.29 -24.38 5.95
C LEU A 101 5.07 -23.52 6.32
N PHE A 102 3.86 -24.05 6.15
CA PHE A 102 2.61 -23.38 6.55
C PHE A 102 2.54 -23.12 8.05
N LEU A 103 2.88 -24.12 8.88
CA LEU A 103 2.91 -23.92 10.33
C LEU A 103 3.92 -22.84 10.72
N TRP A 104 5.11 -22.86 10.10
CA TRP A 104 6.14 -21.86 10.36
C TRP A 104 5.72 -20.46 9.91
N SER A 105 5.16 -20.30 8.71
CA SER A 105 4.75 -19.00 8.17
C SER A 105 3.57 -18.37 8.91
N THR A 106 2.74 -19.20 9.56
CA THR A 106 1.64 -18.75 10.43
C THR A 106 2.07 -18.47 11.87
N GLY A 107 3.38 -18.53 12.17
CA GLY A 107 3.92 -18.20 13.50
C GLY A 107 3.90 -19.33 14.52
N SER A 108 3.76 -20.59 14.10
CA SER A 108 3.80 -21.72 15.03
C SER A 108 5.15 -21.84 15.73
N ALA A 109 5.12 -22.08 17.05
CA ALA A 109 6.33 -22.30 17.84
C ALA A 109 7.13 -23.53 17.37
N ARG A 110 8.46 -23.50 17.57
CA ARG A 110 9.36 -24.62 17.24
C ARG A 110 8.92 -25.94 17.84
N GLN A 111 8.41 -25.92 19.08
CA GLN A 111 7.91 -27.09 19.79
C GLN A 111 6.69 -27.71 19.09
N THR A 112 5.79 -26.88 18.58
CA THR A 112 4.61 -27.32 17.82
C THR A 112 5.01 -28.00 16.52
N ILE A 113 5.93 -27.41 15.77
CA ILE A 113 6.44 -27.99 14.51
C ILE A 113 7.16 -29.32 14.79
N ASN A 114 7.99 -29.37 15.84
CA ASN A 114 8.67 -30.60 16.25
C ASN A 114 7.70 -31.70 16.73
N ALA A 115 6.59 -31.33 17.38
CA ALA A 115 5.53 -32.28 17.73
C ALA A 115 4.86 -32.84 16.47
N ALA A 116 4.51 -31.97 15.50
CA ALA A 116 3.95 -32.39 14.23
C ALA A 116 4.91 -33.28 13.42
N PHE A 117 6.22 -32.98 13.44
CA PHE A 117 7.27 -33.80 12.83
C PHE A 117 7.31 -35.21 13.42
N ARG A 118 7.22 -35.35 14.75
CA ARG A 118 7.18 -36.65 15.43
C ARG A 118 5.93 -37.46 15.07
N CYS A 119 4.84 -36.80 14.67
CA CYS A 119 3.64 -37.44 14.15
C CYS A 119 3.69 -37.68 12.62
N GLY A 120 4.78 -37.36 11.93
CA GLY A 120 4.89 -37.51 10.48
C GLY A 120 4.05 -36.51 9.66
N LEU A 121 3.51 -35.47 10.30
CA LEU A 121 2.69 -34.43 9.67
C LEU A 121 3.52 -33.29 9.08
N SER A 122 4.74 -33.11 9.58
CA SER A 122 5.64 -32.04 9.18
C SER A 122 7.06 -32.59 8.99
N VAL A 123 7.93 -31.83 8.32
CA VAL A 123 9.38 -32.04 8.41
C VAL A 123 9.92 -31.42 9.69
N SER A 124 11.17 -31.71 10.07
CA SER A 124 11.77 -31.10 11.26
C SER A 124 11.82 -29.57 11.14
N TYR A 125 11.82 -28.86 12.27
CA TYR A 125 11.93 -27.40 12.26
C TYR A 125 13.16 -26.91 11.48
N ASP A 126 14.30 -27.58 11.65
CA ASP A 126 15.54 -27.23 10.96
C ASP A 126 15.42 -27.47 9.43
N SER A 127 14.66 -28.50 9.02
CA SER A 127 14.32 -28.73 7.61
C SER A 127 13.41 -27.63 7.05
N VAL A 128 12.48 -27.09 7.85
CA VAL A 128 11.64 -25.94 7.44
C VAL A 128 12.49 -24.70 7.24
N LEU A 129 13.46 -24.44 8.12
CA LEU A 129 14.39 -23.31 7.94
C LEU A 129 15.25 -23.46 6.68
N ASN A 130 15.79 -24.66 6.44
CA ASN A 130 16.55 -24.95 5.22
C ASN A 130 15.69 -24.81 3.96
N LEU A 131 14.41 -25.21 4.04
CA LEU A 131 13.43 -25.00 2.98
C LEU A 131 13.21 -23.50 2.71
N GLY A 132 13.00 -22.70 3.75
CA GLY A 132 12.87 -21.25 3.64
C GLY A 132 14.11 -20.59 3.01
N GLN A 133 15.31 -21.02 3.40
CA GLN A 133 16.55 -20.56 2.79
C GLN A 133 16.66 -20.95 1.31
N SER A 134 16.33 -22.19 0.97
CA SER A 134 16.34 -22.67 -0.42
C SER A 134 15.34 -21.90 -1.29
N LEU A 135 14.15 -21.63 -0.76
CA LEU A 135 13.14 -20.80 -1.43
C LEU A 135 13.66 -19.39 -1.68
N GLY A 136 14.24 -18.74 -0.66
CA GLY A 136 14.81 -17.39 -0.81
C GLY A 136 15.91 -17.32 -1.87
N LEU A 137 16.80 -18.33 -1.91
CA LEU A 137 17.83 -18.43 -2.95
C LEU A 137 17.24 -18.65 -4.34
N GLY A 138 16.23 -19.53 -4.46
CA GLY A 138 15.50 -19.78 -5.71
C GLY A 138 14.84 -18.51 -6.25
N CYS A 139 14.10 -17.79 -5.41
CA CYS A 139 13.50 -16.50 -5.77
C CYS A 139 14.57 -15.49 -6.21
N THR A 140 15.71 -15.42 -5.53
CA THR A 140 16.80 -14.51 -5.91
C THR A 140 17.35 -14.81 -7.31
N MET A 141 17.46 -16.10 -7.67
CA MET A 141 17.88 -16.51 -9.02
C MET A 141 16.84 -16.13 -10.08
N GLU A 142 15.54 -16.36 -9.80
CA GLU A 142 14.44 -15.94 -10.69
C GLU A 142 14.44 -14.43 -10.89
N ASN A 143 14.59 -13.66 -9.81
CA ASN A 143 14.69 -12.20 -9.85
C ASN A 143 15.88 -11.73 -10.68
N THR A 144 17.03 -12.41 -10.55
CA THR A 144 18.25 -12.10 -11.31
C THR A 144 18.02 -12.25 -12.81
N LEU A 145 17.33 -13.32 -13.22
CA LEU A 145 16.98 -13.54 -14.61
C LEU A 145 15.98 -12.48 -15.09
N PHE A 146 14.91 -12.26 -14.33
CA PHE A 146 13.86 -11.31 -14.64
C PHE A 146 14.41 -9.89 -14.86
N VAL A 147 15.20 -9.36 -13.91
CA VAL A 147 15.80 -8.01 -14.01
C VAL A 147 16.79 -7.89 -15.17
N ALA A 148 17.41 -8.99 -15.58
CA ALA A 148 18.30 -8.97 -16.74
C ALA A 148 17.55 -8.88 -18.08
N THR A 149 16.33 -9.40 -18.15
CA THR A 149 15.58 -9.57 -19.41
C THR A 149 14.44 -8.60 -19.58
N GLU A 150 13.86 -8.09 -18.50
CA GLU A 150 12.62 -7.32 -18.53
C GLU A 150 12.75 -5.98 -17.78
N PRO A 151 12.12 -4.91 -18.28
CA PRO A 151 11.96 -3.68 -17.51
C PRO A 151 11.13 -3.89 -16.25
N HIS A 152 11.56 -3.28 -15.15
CA HIS A 152 10.93 -3.44 -13.85
C HIS A 152 10.86 -2.13 -13.06
N GLY A 153 9.90 -2.06 -12.15
CA GLY A 153 9.86 -1.09 -11.06
C GLY A 153 10.44 -1.72 -9.79
N LEU A 154 10.97 -0.91 -8.88
CA LEU A 154 11.44 -1.34 -7.57
C LEU A 154 10.72 -0.54 -6.49
N GLY A 155 9.96 -1.23 -5.65
CA GLY A 155 9.37 -0.66 -4.44
C GLY A 155 10.03 -1.26 -3.22
N TYR A 156 10.43 -0.43 -2.26
CA TYR A 156 11.05 -0.90 -1.02
C TYR A 156 10.73 0.03 0.13
N ASP A 157 10.78 -0.52 1.34
CA ASP A 157 10.50 0.16 2.59
C ASP A 157 11.26 -0.53 3.74
N ASN A 158 11.26 0.11 4.90
CA ASN A 158 11.88 -0.37 6.12
C ASN A 158 11.20 -1.66 6.60
N LEU A 159 12.02 -2.65 6.95
CA LEU A 159 11.61 -3.84 7.65
C LEU A 159 12.09 -3.76 9.10
N ASN A 160 11.16 -3.71 10.05
CA ASN A 160 11.47 -3.70 11.48
C ASN A 160 11.12 -5.04 12.11
N ILE A 161 12.14 -5.81 12.52
CA ILE A 161 11.97 -7.10 13.19
C ILE A 161 12.20 -6.91 14.68
N SER A 162 11.13 -6.98 15.47
CA SER A 162 11.21 -6.96 16.94
C SER A 162 11.61 -8.33 17.46
N THR A 163 12.71 -8.39 18.23
CA THR A 163 13.27 -9.66 18.75
C THR A 163 12.88 -9.94 20.19
N SER A 164 12.46 -8.92 20.97
CA SER A 164 12.02 -9.08 22.36
C SER A 164 11.10 -7.95 22.84
N ILE A 165 10.07 -8.28 23.62
CA ILE A 165 9.21 -7.32 24.33
C ILE A 165 9.73 -6.98 25.73
N PHE A 166 10.71 -7.73 26.25
CA PHE A 166 11.29 -7.50 27.58
C PHE A 166 12.29 -6.34 27.55
N VAL A 167 12.41 -5.63 28.67
CA VAL A 167 13.43 -4.58 28.84
C VAL A 167 14.80 -5.24 28.89
N GLU A 168 15.62 -5.00 27.86
CA GLU A 168 17.00 -5.51 27.79
C GLU A 168 17.85 -4.82 28.88
N GLN A 169 18.10 -5.51 29.99
CA GLN A 169 18.85 -4.96 31.15
C GLN A 169 20.38 -4.90 30.93
N ARG A 170 20.89 -5.32 29.75
CA ARG A 170 22.33 -5.45 29.47
C ARG A 170 22.95 -4.26 28.72
N GLY A 171 22.22 -3.15 28.53
CA GLY A 171 22.73 -1.96 27.85
C GLY A 171 23.17 -2.22 26.39
N ALA A 172 24.11 -1.43 25.87
CA ALA A 172 24.55 -1.45 24.46
C ALA A 172 25.22 -2.76 23.99
N SER A 173 25.51 -3.70 24.90
CA SER A 173 26.09 -5.01 24.60
C SER A 173 25.06 -6.13 24.43
N GLY A 174 23.77 -5.85 24.64
CA GLY A 174 22.68 -6.79 24.34
C GLY A 174 22.28 -6.76 22.86
N PRO A 175 21.64 -7.82 22.33
CA PRO A 175 21.03 -7.78 21.01
C PRO A 175 20.02 -6.63 20.92
N ALA A 176 19.99 -5.93 19.78
CA ALA A 176 19.07 -4.82 19.59
C ALA A 176 17.61 -5.30 19.70
N LYS A 177 16.77 -4.54 20.43
CA LYS A 177 15.35 -4.85 20.65
C LYS A 177 14.57 -4.93 19.33
N VAL A 178 14.94 -4.04 18.41
CA VAL A 178 14.42 -3.98 17.04
C VAL A 178 15.64 -4.01 16.13
N THR A 179 15.62 -4.94 15.19
CA THR A 179 16.55 -4.94 14.06
C THR A 179 15.82 -4.30 12.89
N SER A 180 16.30 -3.15 12.45
CA SER A 180 15.83 -2.47 11.26
C SER A 180 16.62 -2.96 10.04
N GLY A 181 15.95 -3.00 8.90
CA GLY A 181 16.48 -3.42 7.62
C GLY A 181 15.62 -2.88 6.50
N THR A 182 15.83 -3.36 5.28
CA THR A 182 15.05 -2.94 4.10
C THR A 182 14.57 -4.16 3.35
N PHE A 183 13.33 -4.12 2.87
CA PHE A 183 12.77 -5.16 2.01
C PHE A 183 12.24 -4.55 0.72
N GLY A 184 12.63 -5.15 -0.42
CA GLY A 184 12.20 -4.72 -1.74
C GLY A 184 11.33 -5.73 -2.46
N VAL A 185 10.51 -5.22 -3.36
CA VAL A 185 9.71 -5.95 -4.33
C VAL A 185 9.99 -5.36 -5.70
N LEU A 186 10.34 -6.22 -6.65
CA LEU A 186 10.46 -5.84 -8.06
C LEU A 186 9.11 -6.09 -8.73
N TYR A 187 8.68 -5.15 -9.57
CA TYR A 187 7.39 -5.17 -10.26
C TYR A 187 7.62 -5.26 -11.76
N GLY A 188 6.99 -6.24 -12.42
CA GLY A 188 6.95 -6.29 -13.88
C GLY A 188 6.25 -5.08 -14.47
N LEU A 189 6.98 -4.28 -15.26
CA LEU A 189 6.35 -3.19 -15.99
C LEU A 189 5.68 -3.77 -17.24
N ARG A 190 4.34 -3.77 -17.24
CA ARG A 190 3.52 -4.12 -18.42
C ARG A 190 4.06 -3.37 -19.63
N ASN A 191 4.17 -3.94 -20.83
CA ASN A 191 4.47 -3.23 -22.10
C ASN A 191 5.67 -2.25 -22.11
N ALA A 192 6.56 -2.28 -21.13
CA ALA A 192 7.72 -1.39 -21.09
C ALA A 192 8.84 -1.91 -21.99
N ASN A 193 9.66 -1.00 -22.50
CA ASN A 193 10.83 -1.34 -23.31
C ASN A 193 12.07 -0.61 -22.77
N PHE A 194 13.19 -1.32 -22.69
CA PHE A 194 14.47 -0.75 -22.28
C PHE A 194 14.95 0.43 -23.13
N ASP A 195 14.59 0.48 -24.41
CA ASP A 195 14.96 1.58 -25.31
C ASP A 195 14.28 2.91 -24.90
N ASP A 196 13.08 2.82 -24.31
CA ASP A 196 12.37 3.99 -23.80
C ASP A 196 12.98 4.48 -22.48
N MET A 197 13.70 3.61 -21.75
CA MET A 197 14.39 3.91 -20.50
C MET A 197 15.82 4.45 -20.69
N LEU A 198 16.26 4.78 -21.90
CA LEU A 198 17.61 5.29 -22.11
C LEU A 198 17.80 6.66 -21.43
N ILE A 199 18.92 6.82 -20.72
CA ILE A 199 19.22 8.07 -19.99
C ILE A 199 19.46 9.24 -20.96
N ALA A 200 20.11 9.00 -22.09
CA ALA A 200 20.54 10.09 -22.98
C ALA A 200 19.38 10.96 -23.50
N PRO A 201 18.24 10.41 -23.98
CA PRO A 201 17.05 11.21 -24.29
C PRO A 201 16.49 11.99 -23.08
N ILE A 202 16.40 11.36 -21.92
CA ILE A 202 15.87 11.98 -20.68
C ILE A 202 16.74 13.17 -20.27
N MET A 203 18.07 13.01 -20.29
CA MET A 203 19.02 14.08 -19.97
C MET A 203 18.97 15.23 -20.96
N ARG A 204 18.70 14.96 -22.24
CA ARG A 204 18.50 16.00 -23.26
C ARG A 204 17.25 16.82 -22.97
N CYS A 205 16.14 16.16 -22.63
CA CYS A 205 14.90 16.81 -22.24
C CYS A 205 15.08 17.64 -20.95
N LEU A 206 15.74 17.09 -19.93
CA LEU A 206 16.08 17.80 -18.70
C LEU A 206 16.88 19.07 -18.98
N SER A 207 17.92 18.98 -19.81
CA SER A 207 18.78 20.11 -20.16
C SER A 207 18.05 21.20 -20.96
N ALA A 208 17.01 20.82 -21.72
CA ALA A 208 16.17 21.75 -22.48
C ALA A 208 15.01 22.32 -21.66
N SER A 209 14.73 21.77 -20.48
CA SER A 209 13.59 22.16 -19.66
C SER A 209 13.81 23.53 -18.99
N THR A 210 12.77 24.37 -19.00
CA THR A 210 12.76 25.69 -18.35
C THR A 210 12.08 25.69 -16.98
N GLY A 211 11.81 24.50 -16.43
CA GLY A 211 11.07 24.32 -15.18
C GLY A 211 9.55 24.37 -15.36
N LEU A 212 8.84 24.41 -14.23
CA LEU A 212 7.38 24.43 -14.19
C LEU A 212 6.83 25.87 -14.21
N HIS A 213 5.78 26.08 -15.00
CA HIS A 213 4.97 27.29 -14.97
C HIS A 213 3.59 26.99 -14.37
N PHE A 214 3.20 27.73 -13.33
CA PHE A 214 1.96 27.48 -12.61
C PHE A 214 0.74 27.41 -13.54
N ASN A 215 0.50 28.43 -14.37
CA ASN A 215 -0.70 28.51 -15.21
C ASN A 215 -0.76 27.45 -16.34
N ARG A 216 0.40 26.95 -16.79
CA ARG A 216 0.48 25.97 -17.88
C ARG A 216 0.52 24.54 -17.36
N ASP A 217 1.30 24.32 -16.30
CA ASP A 217 1.70 22.99 -15.86
C ASP A 217 0.97 22.53 -14.58
N ILE A 218 0.58 23.45 -13.71
CA ILE A 218 -0.05 23.12 -12.41
C ILE A 218 -1.54 23.41 -12.43
N ARG A 219 -1.95 24.58 -12.93
CA ARG A 219 -3.35 24.94 -13.01
C ARG A 219 -4.09 23.94 -13.92
N PRO A 220 -5.12 23.24 -13.43
CA PRO A 220 -5.88 22.30 -14.25
C PRO A 220 -6.51 23.02 -15.46
N SER A 221 -6.45 22.39 -16.64
CA SER A 221 -7.16 22.87 -17.83
C SER A 221 -8.67 22.70 -17.67
N SER A 222 -9.48 23.39 -18.48
CA SER A 222 -10.94 23.25 -18.45
C SER A 222 -11.41 21.81 -18.68
N GLU A 223 -10.69 21.06 -19.53
CA GLU A 223 -10.93 19.64 -19.76
C GLU A 223 -10.65 18.80 -18.50
N HIS A 224 -9.49 18.99 -17.86
CA HIS A 224 -9.14 18.29 -16.63
C HIS A 224 -10.09 18.64 -15.47
N LEU A 225 -10.54 19.89 -15.37
CA LEU A 225 -11.56 20.29 -14.40
C LEU A 225 -12.89 19.57 -14.66
N GLY A 226 -13.29 19.42 -15.92
CA GLY A 226 -14.48 18.64 -16.29
C GLY A 226 -14.37 17.18 -15.87
N ILE A 227 -13.23 16.54 -16.12
CA ILE A 227 -12.95 15.15 -15.70
C ILE A 227 -12.98 15.02 -14.18
N PHE A 228 -12.32 15.94 -13.47
CA PHE A 228 -12.27 15.92 -12.02
C PHE A 228 -13.67 16.14 -11.40
N HIS A 229 -14.43 17.10 -11.92
CA HIS A 229 -15.80 17.36 -11.49
C HIS A 229 -16.73 16.16 -11.74
N ASP A 230 -16.56 15.46 -12.87
CA ASP A 230 -17.29 14.21 -13.13
C ASP A 230 -16.98 13.14 -12.07
N GLN A 231 -15.72 12.98 -11.67
CA GLN A 231 -15.35 12.06 -10.60
C GLN A 231 -15.98 12.42 -9.24
N LEU A 232 -16.10 13.71 -8.92
CA LEU A 232 -16.82 14.14 -7.72
C LEU A 232 -18.30 13.78 -7.78
N ILE A 233 -18.97 14.05 -8.92
CA ILE A 233 -20.38 13.69 -9.14
C ILE A 233 -20.60 12.19 -8.92
N ILE A 234 -19.78 11.34 -9.56
CA ILE A 234 -19.89 9.89 -9.42
C ILE A 234 -19.70 9.45 -7.97
N THR A 235 -18.73 10.04 -7.26
CA THR A 235 -18.48 9.72 -5.84
C THR A 235 -19.69 10.06 -4.95
N VAL A 236 -20.34 11.20 -5.21
CA VAL A 236 -21.57 11.61 -4.51
C VAL A 236 -22.73 10.66 -4.80
N ILE A 237 -22.88 10.20 -6.04
CA ILE A 237 -23.93 9.23 -6.44
C ILE A 237 -23.67 7.87 -5.78
N GLU A 238 -22.44 7.36 -5.86
CA GLU A 238 -22.08 6.07 -5.27
C GLU A 238 -22.37 6.01 -3.77
N THR A 239 -22.18 7.13 -3.05
CA THR A 239 -22.58 7.22 -1.64
C THR A 239 -24.06 6.93 -1.44
N LEU A 240 -24.95 7.48 -2.27
CA LEU A 240 -26.38 7.17 -2.22
C LEU A 240 -26.65 5.68 -2.51
N LEU A 241 -25.96 5.12 -3.53
CA LEU A 241 -26.13 3.73 -3.95
C LEU A 241 -25.71 2.74 -2.86
N ILE A 242 -24.63 3.03 -2.12
CA ILE A 242 -24.12 2.17 -1.03
C ILE A 242 -25.19 1.98 0.07
N TYR A 243 -25.92 3.03 0.43
CA TYR A 243 -26.85 3.00 1.56
C TYR A 243 -28.31 2.78 1.16
N ASN A 244 -28.64 2.74 -0.14
CA ASN A 244 -30.00 2.55 -0.60
C ASN A 244 -30.12 1.56 -1.77
N LYS A 245 -30.54 0.34 -1.43
CA LYS A 245 -30.78 -0.78 -2.37
C LYS A 245 -31.87 -0.51 -3.40
N GLY A 246 -32.71 0.51 -3.21
CA GLY A 246 -33.74 0.89 -4.18
C GLY A 246 -33.17 1.40 -5.50
N PHE A 247 -31.84 1.63 -5.58
CA PHE A 247 -31.15 2.07 -6.79
C PHE A 247 -30.29 0.98 -7.45
N ASP A 248 -30.36 -0.28 -7.01
CA ASP A 248 -29.55 -1.38 -7.55
C ASP A 248 -29.72 -1.55 -9.08
N ASP A 249 -30.92 -1.27 -9.60
CA ASP A 249 -31.25 -1.34 -11.03
C ASP A 249 -30.47 -0.31 -11.87
N VAL A 250 -30.16 0.86 -11.30
CA VAL A 250 -29.43 1.93 -12.00
C VAL A 250 -27.95 1.95 -11.66
N ALA A 251 -27.52 1.26 -10.60
CA ALA A 251 -26.15 1.30 -10.08
C ALA A 251 -25.08 0.93 -11.11
N LYS A 252 -25.39 0.03 -12.06
CA LYS A 252 -24.46 -0.42 -13.10
C LYS A 252 -24.51 0.41 -14.38
N HIS A 253 -25.28 1.51 -14.41
CA HIS A 253 -25.44 2.30 -15.62
C HIS A 253 -24.10 2.99 -15.99
N PRO A 254 -23.61 2.91 -17.24
CA PRO A 254 -22.30 3.43 -17.63
C PRO A 254 -22.07 4.91 -17.34
N SER A 255 -23.12 5.75 -17.39
CA SER A 255 -23.01 7.19 -17.05
C SER A 255 -22.86 7.48 -15.56
N LEU A 256 -23.06 6.46 -14.72
CA LEU A 256 -22.87 6.52 -13.26
C LEU A 256 -21.57 5.83 -12.83
N GLN A 257 -20.70 5.51 -13.78
CA GLN A 257 -19.39 4.94 -13.55
C GLN A 257 -18.30 5.97 -13.87
N HIS A 258 -17.18 5.89 -13.15
CA HIS A 258 -16.00 6.66 -13.49
C HIS A 258 -15.51 6.33 -14.90
N GLN A 259 -15.23 7.35 -15.70
CA GLN A 259 -14.62 7.15 -17.02
C GLN A 259 -13.15 6.77 -16.86
N PRO A 260 -12.71 5.63 -17.42
CA PRO A 260 -11.31 5.23 -17.33
C PRO A 260 -10.45 6.19 -18.17
N ILE A 261 -9.33 6.66 -17.60
CA ILE A 261 -8.36 7.50 -18.30
C ILE A 261 -7.19 6.65 -18.77
N ARG A 262 -6.51 5.96 -17.84
CA ARG A 262 -5.45 4.98 -18.11
C ARG A 262 -5.55 3.84 -17.10
N ALA A 263 -6.71 3.17 -17.12
CA ALA A 263 -6.99 2.01 -16.29
C ALA A 263 -6.17 0.78 -16.73
N ILE A 264 -5.69 0.04 -15.75
CA ILE A 264 -5.12 -1.30 -15.95
C ILE A 264 -6.25 -2.23 -16.43
N PRO A 265 -5.99 -3.15 -17.39
CA PRO A 265 -7.00 -4.08 -17.87
C PRO A 265 -7.58 -4.95 -16.76
N VAL A 266 -8.88 -5.21 -16.85
CA VAL A 266 -9.58 -6.09 -15.92
C VAL A 266 -8.91 -7.47 -15.92
N GLY A 267 -8.58 -7.95 -14.72
CA GLY A 267 -7.94 -9.25 -14.51
C GLY A 267 -6.41 -9.25 -14.68
N TYR A 268 -5.80 -8.15 -15.13
CA TYR A 268 -4.34 -8.04 -15.13
C TYR A 268 -3.80 -8.03 -13.69
N ARG A 269 -2.75 -8.81 -13.45
CA ARG A 269 -2.00 -8.82 -12.20
C ARG A 269 -0.55 -8.47 -12.50
N THR A 270 -0.05 -7.40 -11.90
CA THR A 270 1.37 -7.04 -11.99
C THR A 270 2.21 -8.17 -11.40
N PRO A 271 3.16 -8.75 -12.15
CA PRO A 271 4.11 -9.72 -11.60
C PRO A 271 4.93 -9.06 -10.49
N GLN A 272 5.05 -9.73 -9.35
CA GLN A 272 5.76 -9.22 -8.17
C GLN A 272 6.81 -10.23 -7.73
N PHE A 273 7.99 -9.73 -7.45
CA PHE A 273 9.18 -10.52 -7.16
C PHE A 273 9.83 -10.02 -5.88
N ALA A 274 9.62 -10.75 -4.79
CA ALA A 274 10.19 -10.43 -3.50
C ALA A 274 11.73 -10.58 -3.51
N THR A 275 12.44 -9.58 -3.02
CA THR A 275 13.90 -9.60 -2.88
C THR A 275 14.33 -10.18 -1.53
N GLN A 276 15.61 -10.49 -1.37
CA GLN A 276 16.11 -10.89 -0.06
C GLN A 276 16.20 -9.66 0.85
N ALA A 277 15.63 -9.77 2.06
CA ALA A 277 15.69 -8.70 3.04
C ALA A 277 17.15 -8.33 3.38
N SER A 278 17.39 -7.03 3.46
CA SER A 278 18.68 -6.42 3.80
C SER A 278 18.71 -6.01 5.27
N THR A 279 19.90 -5.99 5.87
CA THR A 279 20.16 -5.40 7.20
C THR A 279 20.53 -3.91 7.12
N ILE A 280 20.50 -3.32 5.93
CA ILE A 280 20.72 -1.91 5.70
C ILE A 280 19.42 -1.17 6.01
N GLU A 281 19.50 -0.14 6.84
CA GLU A 281 18.39 0.77 7.13
C GLU A 281 18.36 1.88 6.07
N GLU A 282 17.25 2.03 5.34
CA GLU A 282 17.15 3.05 4.28
C GLU A 282 16.84 4.47 4.80
N ALA A 283 16.63 4.65 6.12
CA ALA A 283 16.33 5.93 6.76
C ALA A 283 17.34 7.08 6.49
N THR A 284 18.48 6.79 5.86
CA THR A 284 19.45 7.79 5.40
C THR A 284 19.74 7.65 3.91
N VAL A 285 20.21 8.74 3.28
CA VAL A 285 20.74 8.71 1.91
C VAL A 285 21.75 7.59 1.72
N ARG A 286 22.67 7.48 2.67
CA ARG A 286 23.74 6.51 2.58
C ARG A 286 23.17 5.10 2.61
N GLY A 287 22.20 4.85 3.48
CA GLY A 287 21.48 3.58 3.56
C GLY A 287 20.79 3.23 2.24
N ASN A 288 20.03 4.17 1.67
CA ASN A 288 19.42 4.02 0.35
C ASN A 288 20.43 3.62 -0.74
N LEU A 289 21.56 4.35 -0.84
CA LEU A 289 22.63 4.05 -1.81
C LEU A 289 23.20 2.64 -1.61
N GLN A 290 23.50 2.30 -0.35
CA GLN A 290 24.07 0.99 -0.01
C GLN A 290 23.08 -0.15 -0.29
N TYR A 291 21.78 0.08 -0.08
CA TYR A 291 20.75 -0.90 -0.40
C TYR A 291 20.63 -1.13 -1.91
N HIS A 292 20.71 -0.08 -2.74
CA HIS A 292 20.71 -0.25 -4.20
C HIS A 292 21.93 -1.05 -4.68
N ASP A 293 23.11 -0.74 -4.14
CA ASP A 293 24.34 -1.48 -4.46
C ASP A 293 24.23 -2.94 -3.99
N GLU A 294 23.72 -3.20 -2.78
CA GLU A 294 23.50 -4.57 -2.30
C GLU A 294 22.50 -5.31 -3.18
N LEU A 295 21.33 -4.72 -3.44
CA LEU A 295 20.29 -5.38 -4.22
C LEU A 295 20.78 -5.66 -5.65
N TYR A 296 21.22 -4.65 -6.39
CA TYR A 296 21.53 -4.84 -7.81
C TYR A 296 22.86 -5.53 -8.05
N VAL A 297 23.92 -5.13 -7.34
CA VAL A 297 25.28 -5.67 -7.58
C VAL A 297 25.47 -6.99 -6.83
N THR A 298 25.03 -7.06 -5.56
CA THR A 298 25.29 -8.24 -4.72
C THR A 298 24.23 -9.33 -4.90
N GLN A 299 22.94 -9.00 -4.80
CA GLN A 299 21.87 -10.01 -4.91
C GLN A 299 21.57 -10.37 -6.37
N LEU A 300 21.34 -9.36 -7.23
CA LEU A 300 20.88 -9.53 -8.61
C LEU A 300 22.03 -9.63 -9.64
N LYS A 301 23.29 -9.55 -9.19
CA LYS A 301 24.50 -9.71 -10.01
C LYS A 301 24.53 -8.83 -11.27
N ARG A 302 23.98 -7.62 -11.19
CA ARG A 302 24.06 -6.61 -12.26
C ARG A 302 25.38 -5.87 -12.18
N THR A 303 25.87 -5.44 -13.34
CA THR A 303 27.07 -4.61 -13.42
C THR A 303 26.71 -3.12 -13.42
N PRO A 304 27.54 -2.24 -12.83
CA PRO A 304 27.33 -0.79 -12.93
C PRO A 304 27.20 -0.30 -14.38
N GLU A 305 27.93 -0.89 -15.32
CA GLU A 305 27.91 -0.53 -16.74
C GLU A 305 26.59 -0.87 -17.45
N GLU A 306 25.92 -1.94 -17.03
CA GLU A 306 24.56 -2.28 -17.50
C GLU A 306 23.54 -1.27 -16.98
N MET A 307 23.66 -0.87 -15.72
CA MET A 307 22.74 0.06 -15.08
C MET A 307 22.96 1.51 -15.53
N SER A 308 24.19 1.91 -15.85
CA SER A 308 24.52 3.31 -16.16
C SER A 308 24.01 3.80 -17.51
N LYS A 309 23.46 2.92 -18.36
CA LYS A 309 22.92 3.28 -19.68
C LYS A 309 21.42 3.61 -19.64
N ARG A 310 20.74 3.13 -18.61
CA ARG A 310 19.28 3.13 -18.50
C ARG A 310 18.86 3.79 -17.20
N ASP A 311 17.78 4.54 -17.26
CA ASP A 311 17.21 5.20 -16.12
C ASP A 311 16.32 4.23 -15.34
N VAL A 312 16.96 3.26 -14.69
CA VAL A 312 16.29 2.20 -13.93
C VAL A 312 15.88 2.65 -12.52
N PHE A 313 16.22 3.89 -12.13
CA PHE A 313 16.00 4.46 -10.81
C PHE A 313 15.16 5.75 -10.87
N GLN A 314 14.01 5.70 -11.54
CA GLN A 314 13.05 6.80 -11.48
C GLN A 314 12.19 6.71 -10.23
N LEU A 315 12.27 7.77 -9.42
CA LEU A 315 11.57 7.84 -8.14
C LEU A 315 10.10 8.14 -8.35
N GLY A 316 9.27 7.36 -7.68
CA GLY A 316 7.85 7.60 -7.52
C GLY A 316 7.45 7.71 -6.06
N PHE A 317 6.36 8.41 -5.78
CA PHE A 317 5.77 8.38 -4.44
C PHE A 317 5.01 7.08 -4.23
N GLY A 318 5.14 6.51 -3.02
CA GLY A 318 4.25 5.45 -2.59
C GLY A 318 2.82 5.97 -2.49
N LEU A 319 1.91 5.41 -3.29
CA LEU A 319 0.50 5.82 -3.31
C LEU A 319 -0.17 5.63 -1.94
N PHE A 320 0.24 4.60 -1.19
CA PHE A 320 -0.17 4.41 0.19
C PHE A 320 0.28 5.56 1.09
N HIS A 321 1.57 5.93 1.05
CA HIS A 321 2.11 7.04 1.82
C HIS A 321 1.49 8.39 1.43
N LEU A 322 1.15 8.58 0.15
CA LEU A 322 0.42 9.74 -0.33
C LEU A 322 -0.97 9.83 0.34
N CYS A 323 -1.73 8.74 0.36
CA CYS A 323 -3.02 8.68 1.06
C CYS A 323 -2.88 8.88 2.57
N LEU A 324 -1.91 8.20 3.20
CA LEU A 324 -1.61 8.30 4.63
C LEU A 324 -1.38 9.76 5.05
N ASN A 325 -0.48 10.44 4.34
CA ASN A 325 -0.15 11.82 4.68
C ASN A 325 -1.25 12.79 4.30
N LEU A 326 -2.06 12.50 3.27
CA LEU A 326 -3.22 13.32 2.93
C LEU A 326 -4.28 13.27 4.04
N VAL A 327 -4.62 12.09 4.56
CA VAL A 327 -5.60 12.00 5.66
C VAL A 327 -5.09 12.63 6.95
N TRP A 328 -3.78 12.52 7.23
CA TRP A 328 -3.17 13.25 8.34
C TRP A 328 -3.19 14.77 8.12
N ALA A 329 -2.90 15.26 6.91
CA ALA A 329 -2.98 16.68 6.59
C ALA A 329 -4.40 17.24 6.76
N ILE A 330 -5.42 16.46 6.38
CA ILE A 330 -6.82 16.80 6.58
C ILE A 330 -7.17 16.80 8.06
N LEU A 331 -6.70 15.80 8.82
CA LEU A 331 -6.89 15.77 10.27
C LEU A 331 -6.35 17.03 10.93
N HIS A 332 -5.14 17.47 10.57
CA HIS A 332 -4.54 18.68 11.14
C HIS A 332 -5.28 19.96 10.73
N THR A 333 -5.64 20.08 9.44
CA THR A 333 -6.35 21.26 8.90
C THR A 333 -7.75 21.41 9.50
N HIS A 334 -8.48 20.31 9.67
CA HIS A 334 -9.89 20.31 10.09
C HIS A 334 -10.11 19.84 11.53
N ARG A 335 -9.03 19.73 12.33
CA ARG A 335 -9.07 19.19 13.70
C ARG A 335 -10.12 19.90 14.54
N GLY A 336 -9.97 21.22 14.65
CA GLY A 336 -10.77 22.11 15.49
C GLY A 336 -10.89 21.64 16.94
N SER A 337 -11.88 22.18 17.65
CA SER A 337 -12.25 21.77 19.00
C SER A 337 -13.63 21.09 19.04
N ILE A 338 -13.91 20.36 20.12
CA ILE A 338 -15.22 19.70 20.31
C ILE A 338 -16.39 20.69 20.36
N ASN A 339 -16.11 21.96 20.69
CA ASN A 339 -17.09 23.04 20.77
C ASN A 339 -17.34 23.71 19.42
N GLU A 340 -16.47 23.48 18.43
CA GLU A 340 -16.64 23.97 17.06
C GLU A 340 -17.47 22.98 16.26
N LEU A 341 -18.74 23.33 16.02
CA LEU A 341 -19.64 22.54 15.19
C LEU A 341 -19.05 22.37 13.78
N GLY A 342 -19.01 21.12 13.31
CA GLY A 342 -18.45 20.76 12.00
C GLY A 342 -16.95 20.46 11.99
N SER A 343 -16.25 20.61 13.12
CA SER A 343 -14.86 20.15 13.25
C SER A 343 -14.74 18.62 13.29
N LEU A 344 -13.56 18.08 12.99
CA LEU A 344 -13.30 16.64 13.15
C LEU A 344 -13.37 16.22 14.62
N ALA A 345 -12.93 17.06 15.56
CA ALA A 345 -13.06 16.78 16.99
C ALA A 345 -14.54 16.64 17.41
N TYR A 346 -15.43 17.48 16.88
CA TYR A 346 -16.88 17.35 17.08
C TYR A 346 -17.41 16.02 16.52
N PHE A 347 -17.09 15.69 15.26
CA PHE A 347 -17.56 14.43 14.66
C PHE A 347 -17.00 13.18 15.34
N PHE A 348 -15.74 13.18 15.76
CA PHE A 348 -15.15 12.06 16.50
C PHE A 348 -15.79 11.88 17.87
N ALA A 349 -16.19 12.96 18.55
CA ALA A 349 -16.96 12.86 19.78
C ALA A 349 -18.35 12.27 19.52
N LEU A 350 -19.03 12.72 18.46
CA LEU A 350 -20.36 12.23 18.06
C LEU A 350 -20.36 10.72 17.73
N MET A 351 -19.29 10.23 17.09
CA MET A 351 -19.13 8.81 16.72
C MET A 351 -18.45 7.96 17.82
N GLU A 352 -18.16 8.55 18.99
CA GLU A 352 -17.44 7.89 20.10
C GLU A 352 -16.00 7.42 19.73
N LYS A 353 -15.37 8.03 18.73
CA LYS A 353 -14.00 7.70 18.24
C LYS A 353 -12.92 8.64 18.77
N LYS A 354 -12.94 8.97 20.07
CA LYS A 354 -12.05 9.96 20.69
C LYS A 354 -10.55 9.69 20.51
N ARG A 355 -10.14 8.43 20.35
CA ARG A 355 -8.72 8.04 20.15
C ARG A 355 -8.13 8.56 18.83
N LEU A 356 -8.97 8.97 17.88
CA LEU A 356 -8.53 9.52 16.59
C LEU A 356 -8.08 10.99 16.67
N ILE A 357 -8.24 11.65 17.82
CA ILE A 357 -7.80 13.04 18.03
C ILE A 357 -6.27 13.15 18.15
N ASN A 358 -5.58 12.05 18.44
CA ASN A 358 -4.12 12.00 18.56
C ASN A 358 -3.42 12.50 17.28
N ASP A 359 -2.14 12.88 17.37
CA ASP A 359 -1.40 13.45 16.24
C ASP A 359 -1.14 12.46 15.08
N GLN A 360 -1.02 11.17 15.42
CA GLN A 360 -0.76 10.11 14.44
C GLN A 360 -1.63 8.89 14.75
N PRO A 361 -2.95 8.97 14.50
CA PRO A 361 -3.82 7.82 14.66
C PRO A 361 -3.52 6.79 13.57
N ASP A 362 -3.88 5.53 13.85
CA ASP A 362 -3.84 4.45 12.87
C ASP A 362 -4.56 4.86 11.58
N TYR A 363 -3.90 4.62 10.45
CA TYR A 363 -4.37 5.02 9.12
C TYR A 363 -5.75 4.47 8.78
N HIS A 364 -5.93 3.16 8.96
CA HIS A 364 -7.16 2.49 8.56
C HIS A 364 -8.34 2.96 9.41
N SER A 365 -8.12 3.13 10.71
CA SER A 365 -9.10 3.64 11.66
C SER A 365 -9.50 5.08 11.34
N LEU A 366 -8.51 5.94 11.02
CA LEU A 366 -8.76 7.33 10.62
C LEU A 366 -9.51 7.41 9.29
N LEU A 367 -9.03 6.75 8.25
CA LEU A 367 -9.67 6.76 6.92
C LEU A 367 -11.11 6.26 6.98
N ALA A 368 -11.37 5.19 7.75
CA ALA A 368 -12.73 4.69 7.94
C ALA A 368 -13.64 5.73 8.60
N ALA A 369 -13.17 6.41 9.66
CA ALA A 369 -13.95 7.46 10.32
C ALA A 369 -14.18 8.69 9.42
N LEU A 370 -13.16 9.14 8.69
CA LEU A 370 -13.30 10.24 7.73
C LEU A 370 -14.29 9.90 6.60
N THR A 371 -14.26 8.66 6.11
CA THR A 371 -15.21 8.17 5.09
C THR A 371 -16.64 8.13 5.64
N GLU A 372 -16.83 7.67 6.88
CA GLU A 372 -18.13 7.65 7.55
C GLU A 372 -18.71 9.06 7.73
N ILE A 373 -17.88 10.03 8.15
CA ILE A 373 -18.26 11.44 8.23
C ILE A 373 -18.71 11.96 6.86
N LEU A 374 -17.89 11.74 5.81
CA LEU A 374 -18.23 12.17 4.46
C LEU A 374 -19.57 11.56 4.01
N HIS A 375 -19.77 10.27 4.21
CA HIS A 375 -21.02 9.61 3.83
C HIS A 375 -22.23 10.22 4.55
N GLY A 376 -22.11 10.50 5.86
CA GLY A 376 -23.16 11.18 6.62
C GLY A 376 -23.48 12.58 6.05
N LEU A 377 -22.45 13.36 5.73
CA LEU A 377 -22.59 14.70 5.15
C LEU A 377 -23.27 14.66 3.76
N LEU A 378 -22.84 13.74 2.90
CA LEU A 378 -23.40 13.56 1.56
C LEU A 378 -24.84 13.05 1.61
N LEU A 379 -25.17 12.11 2.50
CA LEU A 379 -26.55 11.66 2.68
C LEU A 379 -27.44 12.79 3.20
N ASN A 380 -26.95 13.62 4.13
CA ASN A 380 -27.68 14.81 4.55
C ASN A 380 -27.92 15.76 3.36
N ALA A 381 -26.90 16.02 2.52
CA ALA A 381 -27.06 16.83 1.30
C ALA A 381 -28.08 16.23 0.32
N TRP A 382 -28.03 14.91 0.08
CA TRP A 382 -29.03 14.21 -0.72
C TRP A 382 -30.45 14.39 -0.20
N SER A 383 -30.65 14.31 1.13
CA SER A 383 -31.98 14.50 1.74
C SER A 383 -32.53 15.92 1.52
N ARG A 384 -31.67 16.92 1.39
CA ARG A 384 -32.04 18.32 1.12
C ARG A 384 -32.32 18.56 -0.36
N GLU A 385 -31.53 17.96 -1.25
CA GLU A 385 -31.53 18.27 -2.68
C GLU A 385 -32.44 17.39 -3.55
N CYS A 386 -32.83 16.20 -3.07
CA CYS A 386 -33.63 15.27 -3.87
C CYS A 386 -35.11 15.69 -3.98
N GLY A 387 -35.60 16.53 -3.07
CA GLY A 387 -37.00 16.99 -3.05
C GLY A 387 -38.01 15.95 -2.52
N PHE A 388 -37.55 14.84 -1.94
CA PHE A 388 -38.40 13.81 -1.34
C PHE A 388 -38.22 13.77 0.17
N SER A 389 -39.29 13.44 0.90
CA SER A 389 -39.26 13.32 2.37
C SER A 389 -38.53 12.08 2.88
N SER A 390 -38.23 11.11 2.01
CA SER A 390 -37.41 9.94 2.36
C SER A 390 -36.72 9.38 1.11
N PHE A 391 -35.58 8.71 1.30
CA PHE A 391 -34.89 8.06 0.19
C PHE A 391 -35.66 6.87 -0.40
N LYS A 392 -36.60 6.29 0.34
CA LYS A 392 -37.49 5.25 -0.19
C LYS A 392 -38.41 5.82 -1.26
N LEU A 393 -39.09 6.94 -0.96
CA LEU A 393 -39.95 7.61 -1.94
C LEU A 393 -39.18 8.10 -3.16
N PHE A 394 -37.94 8.55 -2.96
CA PHE A 394 -37.06 8.93 -4.05
C PHE A 394 -36.69 7.72 -4.93
N ALA A 395 -36.33 6.58 -4.34
CA ALA A 395 -36.06 5.36 -5.10
C ALA A 395 -37.31 4.85 -5.85
N ASP A 396 -38.47 4.89 -5.19
CA ASP A 396 -39.76 4.49 -5.77
C ASP A 396 -40.16 5.37 -6.97
N SER A 397 -39.67 6.62 -7.04
CA SER A 397 -39.87 7.50 -8.20
C SER A 397 -39.05 7.09 -9.42
N LYS A 398 -38.15 6.09 -9.30
CA LYS A 398 -37.27 5.57 -10.36
C LYS A 398 -36.55 6.66 -11.13
N PRO A 399 -35.74 7.51 -10.47
CA PRO A 399 -35.03 8.59 -11.14
C PRO A 399 -34.08 8.00 -12.19
N ASN A 400 -34.06 8.63 -13.36
CA ASN A 400 -33.14 8.24 -14.41
C ASN A 400 -31.70 8.68 -14.06
N PRO A 401 -30.67 8.11 -14.71
CA PRO A 401 -29.27 8.46 -14.45
C PRO A 401 -28.94 9.95 -14.60
N THR A 402 -29.59 10.65 -15.54
CA THR A 402 -29.39 12.10 -15.72
C THR A 402 -29.88 12.88 -14.51
N THR A 403 -31.06 12.56 -13.99
CA THR A 403 -31.61 13.18 -12.77
C THR A 403 -30.67 13.00 -11.57
N LEU A 404 -30.10 11.79 -11.41
CA LEU A 404 -29.13 11.54 -10.34
C LEU A 404 -27.87 12.41 -10.49
N ARG A 405 -27.36 12.56 -11.71
CA ARG A 405 -26.20 13.42 -12.00
C ARG A 405 -26.50 14.90 -11.76
N ASP A 406 -27.68 15.37 -12.13
CA ASP A 406 -28.08 16.76 -11.90
C ASP A 406 -28.18 17.10 -10.41
N ILE A 407 -28.76 16.20 -9.60
CA ILE A 407 -28.83 16.36 -8.15
C ILE A 407 -27.42 16.31 -7.53
N ALA A 408 -26.59 15.33 -7.92
CA ALA A 408 -25.23 15.21 -7.43
C ALA A 408 -24.36 16.43 -7.80
N SER A 409 -24.53 16.99 -8.99
CA SER A 409 -23.87 18.24 -9.40
C SER A 409 -24.27 19.41 -8.50
N ARG A 410 -25.57 19.54 -8.15
CA ARG A 410 -26.01 20.53 -7.15
C ARG A 410 -25.38 20.27 -5.79
N ILE A 411 -25.29 19.01 -5.35
CA ILE A 411 -24.67 18.66 -4.08
C ILE A 411 -23.19 19.08 -4.05
N VAL A 412 -22.43 18.80 -5.11
CA VAL A 412 -21.03 19.24 -5.21
C VAL A 412 -20.95 20.77 -5.08
N ASN A 413 -21.74 21.51 -5.86
CA ASN A 413 -21.72 22.96 -5.85
C ASN A 413 -22.18 23.59 -4.52
N ASN A 414 -23.20 23.02 -3.89
CA ASN A 414 -23.81 23.57 -2.68
C ASN A 414 -23.13 23.10 -1.39
N TYR A 415 -22.40 21.98 -1.40
CA TYR A 415 -21.87 21.41 -0.15
C TYR A 415 -20.38 21.05 -0.20
N ALA A 416 -19.74 21.08 -1.38
CA ALA A 416 -18.32 20.73 -1.54
C ALA A 416 -17.49 21.75 -2.35
N THR A 417 -18.08 22.86 -2.77
CA THR A 417 -17.36 23.98 -3.38
C THR A 417 -17.18 25.09 -2.34
N PRO A 418 -15.98 25.68 -2.18
CA PRO A 418 -15.81 26.85 -1.31
C PRO A 418 -16.76 27.97 -1.71
N MET A 419 -17.32 28.67 -0.72
CA MET A 419 -18.03 29.91 -1.00
C MET A 419 -17.01 30.93 -1.51
N ALA A 420 -17.39 31.80 -2.45
CA ALA A 420 -16.48 32.85 -2.93
C ALA A 420 -16.07 33.73 -1.74
N GLU A 421 -14.78 33.80 -1.44
CA GLU A 421 -14.27 34.67 -0.38
C GLU A 421 -14.10 36.11 -0.85
N PHE A 422 -14.28 37.01 0.11
CA PHE A 422 -14.16 38.46 0.09
C PHE A 422 -12.92 38.99 -0.66
N ASP A 423 -13.08 40.19 -1.24
CA ASP A 423 -12.06 40.95 -1.98
C ASP A 423 -10.78 41.17 -1.16
N PHE A 424 -9.66 40.58 -1.58
CA PHE A 424 -8.32 40.78 -1.02
C PHE A 424 -7.69 42.13 -1.43
N SER A 425 -8.49 43.18 -1.62
CA SER A 425 -8.01 44.48 -2.12
C SER A 425 -7.21 45.30 -1.09
N GLU A 426 -7.04 44.83 0.15
CA GLU A 426 -6.04 45.41 1.06
C GLU A 426 -4.70 44.68 0.94
N SER A 427 -3.77 45.35 0.27
CA SER A 427 -2.38 44.92 0.08
C SER A 427 -1.67 44.73 1.43
N PRO A 428 -0.75 43.74 1.57
CA PRO A 428 0.12 43.66 2.74
C PRO A 428 0.98 44.92 2.84
N LYS A 429 0.94 45.60 3.98
CA LYS A 429 1.91 46.66 4.31
C LYS A 429 3.30 46.03 4.41
N ASP A 430 4.28 46.64 3.75
CA ASP A 430 5.69 46.23 3.70
C ASP A 430 6.25 45.88 5.09
N PRO A 431 6.95 44.73 5.28
CA PRO A 431 7.58 44.39 6.56
C PRO A 431 8.92 45.10 6.81
N ALA A 432 9.26 46.15 6.06
CA ALA A 432 10.60 46.72 6.03
C ALA A 432 10.87 47.82 7.10
N ALA A 433 10.00 48.01 8.10
CA ALA A 433 10.10 49.17 8.99
C ALA A 433 10.64 48.90 10.41
N ASP A 434 10.61 47.67 10.93
CA ASP A 434 10.93 47.44 12.34
C ASP A 434 12.12 46.50 12.53
N ALA A 435 13.29 46.98 12.10
CA ALA A 435 14.57 46.50 12.57
C ALA A 435 15.18 47.57 13.48
N GLU A 436 15.06 47.43 14.81
CA GLU A 436 16.09 47.85 15.79
C GLU A 436 15.71 47.49 17.24
N SER A 437 16.75 47.15 18.03
CA SER A 437 16.83 46.82 19.47
C SER A 437 16.73 45.31 19.85
N LEU A 438 17.83 44.58 20.02
CA LEU A 438 18.85 44.51 21.11
C LEU A 438 18.46 43.63 22.33
N ASP A 439 19.06 42.44 22.36
CA ASP A 439 19.60 41.60 23.45
C ASP A 439 19.02 41.67 24.87
N SER A 440 18.57 40.50 25.36
CA SER A 440 18.98 39.99 26.68
C SER A 440 18.77 38.47 26.78
N GLU A 441 19.82 37.78 27.25
CA GLU A 441 19.85 36.37 27.59
C GLU A 441 19.19 36.13 28.96
N THR A 442 18.33 35.10 29.07
CA THR A 442 18.16 34.31 30.30
C THR A 442 17.59 32.92 29.98
N ASP A 443 18.22 31.90 30.56
CA ASP A 443 17.88 30.48 30.52
C ASP A 443 16.57 30.12 31.26
N GLY A 444 15.80 29.15 30.75
CA GLY A 444 14.70 28.51 31.50
C GLY A 444 13.73 27.65 30.67
N GLU A 445 13.90 26.33 30.78
CA GLU A 445 12.90 25.24 30.71
C GLU A 445 11.92 25.08 29.50
N GLY A 446 12.22 24.06 28.68
CA GLY A 446 11.31 23.06 28.07
C GLY A 446 9.91 23.45 27.57
N GLU A 447 9.80 23.87 26.31
CA GLU A 447 8.52 23.94 25.56
C GLU A 447 8.63 23.37 24.12
N SER A 448 7.47 22.89 23.63
CA SER A 448 7.17 22.22 22.35
C SER A 448 7.61 22.99 21.08
N PRO A 449 8.02 22.33 19.97
CA PRO A 449 8.64 23.01 18.82
C PRO A 449 7.66 23.61 17.79
N PHE A 450 6.39 23.85 18.13
CA PHE A 450 5.41 24.45 17.20
C PHE A 450 4.95 25.83 17.70
N PRO A 451 5.16 26.93 16.95
CA PRO A 451 4.62 28.22 17.34
C PRO A 451 3.10 28.21 17.24
N SER A 452 2.43 28.37 18.38
CA SER A 452 1.00 28.65 18.46
C SER A 452 0.72 30.07 17.95
N HIS A 453 0.44 30.21 16.66
CA HIS A 453 -0.06 31.47 16.12
C HIS A 453 -1.54 31.65 16.51
N SER A 454 -1.79 32.24 17.68
CA SER A 454 -3.07 32.87 18.00
C SER A 454 -3.13 34.23 17.31
N SER A 455 -3.61 34.27 16.06
CA SER A 455 -4.00 35.54 15.44
C SER A 455 -5.25 36.09 16.15
N PRO A 456 -5.41 37.41 16.30
CA PRO A 456 -6.61 38.00 16.88
C PRO A 456 -7.83 37.65 16.02
N ALA A 457 -8.89 37.15 16.64
CA ALA A 457 -10.15 36.83 15.96
C ALA A 457 -10.71 38.07 15.24
N PRO A 458 -11.02 38.00 13.94
CA PRO A 458 -11.83 39.03 13.29
C PRO A 458 -13.20 39.07 13.96
N ALA A 459 -13.77 40.27 14.11
CA ALA A 459 -15.09 40.46 14.71
C ALA A 459 -16.14 39.58 14.03
N GLU A 460 -16.81 38.73 14.82
CA GLU A 460 -17.86 37.82 14.36
C GLU A 460 -19.03 38.61 13.75
N ASN A 461 -19.18 38.56 12.44
CA ASN A 461 -20.45 38.89 11.80
C ASN A 461 -21.42 37.74 12.10
N ALA A 462 -22.46 38.00 12.90
CA ALA A 462 -23.50 37.05 13.30
C ALA A 462 -24.32 36.41 12.15
N ASN A 463 -23.96 36.66 10.90
CA ASN A 463 -24.60 36.15 9.68
C ASN A 463 -23.74 35.15 8.90
N ASP A 464 -22.51 34.86 9.33
CA ASP A 464 -21.68 33.83 8.70
C ASP A 464 -21.88 32.50 9.45
N ASP A 465 -22.54 31.54 8.81
CA ASP A 465 -22.66 30.18 9.33
C ASP A 465 -21.30 29.48 9.21
N VAL A 466 -20.42 29.75 10.18
CA VAL A 466 -19.06 29.23 10.25
C VAL A 466 -19.05 27.70 10.25
N ALA A 467 -20.03 27.07 10.90
CA ALA A 467 -20.15 25.62 10.93
C ALA A 467 -20.44 25.06 9.53
N TYR A 468 -21.34 25.71 8.78
CA TYR A 468 -21.61 25.36 7.39
C TYR A 468 -20.38 25.59 6.49
N HIS A 469 -19.68 26.71 6.64
CA HIS A 469 -18.45 26.99 5.88
C HIS A 469 -17.38 25.92 6.12
N ASN A 470 -17.08 25.61 7.39
CA ASN A 470 -16.10 24.58 7.77
C ASN A 470 -16.49 23.21 7.23
N THR A 471 -17.78 22.84 7.36
CA THR A 471 -18.29 21.57 6.86
C THR A 471 -18.19 21.47 5.34
N ARG A 472 -18.37 22.58 4.60
CA ARG A 472 -18.18 22.61 3.14
C ARG A 472 -16.74 22.35 2.74
N LEU A 473 -15.78 23.00 3.42
CA LEU A 473 -14.35 22.78 3.18
C LEU A 473 -13.93 21.36 3.54
N LEU A 474 -14.42 20.83 4.66
CA LEU A 474 -14.18 19.44 5.06
C LEU A 474 -14.74 18.46 4.01
N THR A 475 -15.98 18.67 3.55
CA THR A 475 -16.62 17.81 2.54
C THR A 475 -15.81 17.80 1.24
N ARG A 476 -15.33 18.97 0.78
CA ARG A 476 -14.45 19.09 -0.38
C ARG A 476 -13.20 18.23 -0.23
N ASP A 477 -12.50 18.37 0.90
CA ASP A 477 -11.21 17.71 1.12
C ASP A 477 -11.38 16.20 1.34
N LEU A 478 -12.48 15.77 1.97
CA LEU A 478 -12.80 14.35 2.10
C LEU A 478 -13.19 13.71 0.77
N LEU A 479 -13.90 14.43 -0.11
CA LEU A 479 -14.15 13.95 -1.47
C LEU A 479 -12.85 13.74 -2.25
N MET A 480 -11.85 14.62 -2.10
CA MET A 480 -10.52 14.44 -2.70
C MET A 480 -9.87 13.11 -2.25
N VAL A 481 -9.96 12.78 -0.96
CA VAL A 481 -9.42 11.52 -0.42
C VAL A 481 -10.12 10.33 -1.06
N VAL A 482 -11.45 10.31 -1.09
CA VAL A 482 -12.20 9.16 -1.62
C VAL A 482 -11.96 9.00 -3.12
N VAL A 483 -11.91 10.09 -3.88
CA VAL A 483 -11.57 10.04 -5.32
C VAL A 483 -10.17 9.47 -5.53
N LEU A 484 -9.17 9.88 -4.73
CA LEU A 484 -7.81 9.35 -4.81
C LEU A 484 -7.75 7.86 -4.46
N VAL A 485 -8.34 7.45 -3.31
CA VAL A 485 -8.34 6.06 -2.86
C VAL A 485 -9.01 5.14 -3.88
N ARG A 486 -10.12 5.59 -4.49
CA ARG A 486 -10.81 4.85 -5.55
C ARG A 486 -9.99 4.77 -6.82
N ALA A 487 -9.41 5.87 -7.29
CA ALA A 487 -8.55 5.86 -8.46
C ALA A 487 -7.38 4.87 -8.33
N ILE A 488 -6.79 4.77 -7.12
CA ILE A 488 -5.76 3.79 -6.78
C ILE A 488 -6.33 2.37 -6.80
N SER A 489 -7.47 2.14 -6.15
CA SER A 489 -8.13 0.83 -6.09
C SER A 489 -8.57 0.31 -7.46
N ASP A 490 -8.98 1.20 -8.36
CA ASP A 490 -9.40 0.88 -9.72
C ASP A 490 -8.18 0.62 -10.64
N GLY A 491 -6.96 0.89 -10.17
CA GLY A 491 -5.75 0.79 -10.97
C GLY A 491 -5.74 1.78 -12.14
N ASP A 492 -6.37 2.94 -12.00
CA ASP A 492 -6.42 3.99 -13.03
C ASP A 492 -5.45 5.12 -12.72
N ILE A 493 -4.24 4.99 -13.28
CA ILE A 493 -3.20 5.96 -13.03
C ILE A 493 -3.45 7.31 -13.70
N GLY A 494 -4.26 7.35 -14.75
CA GLY A 494 -4.67 8.61 -15.37
C GLY A 494 -5.52 9.45 -14.40
N ARG A 495 -6.41 8.80 -13.65
CA ARG A 495 -7.20 9.47 -12.60
C ARG A 495 -6.34 9.96 -11.44
N VAL A 496 -5.36 9.18 -11.01
CA VAL A 496 -4.40 9.62 -9.98
C VAL A 496 -3.59 10.82 -10.46
N GLU A 497 -3.07 10.79 -11.69
CA GLU A 497 -2.29 11.89 -12.26
C GLU A 497 -3.10 13.20 -12.33
N ALA A 498 -4.37 13.11 -12.71
CA ALA A 498 -5.28 14.26 -12.77
C ALA A 498 -5.47 14.96 -11.42
N LEU A 499 -5.26 14.25 -10.30
CA LEU A 499 -5.38 14.81 -8.95
C LEU A 499 -4.10 15.49 -8.47
N LEU A 500 -2.95 15.20 -9.06
CA LEU A 500 -1.65 15.66 -8.55
C LEU A 500 -1.55 17.17 -8.37
N PRO A 501 -2.04 18.02 -9.29
CA PRO A 501 -1.94 19.45 -9.06
C PRO A 501 -2.79 19.92 -7.87
N HIS A 502 -3.97 19.33 -7.67
CA HIS A 502 -4.80 19.59 -6.49
C HIS A 502 -4.11 19.12 -5.21
N LEU A 503 -3.54 17.92 -5.22
CA LEU A 503 -2.80 17.37 -4.08
C LEU A 503 -1.57 18.22 -3.75
N ALA A 504 -0.82 18.70 -4.73
CA ALA A 504 0.30 19.61 -4.52
C ALA A 504 -0.12 20.89 -3.80
N MET A 505 -1.26 21.48 -4.19
CA MET A 505 -1.82 22.66 -3.52
C MET A 505 -2.32 22.35 -2.10
N MET A 506 -2.99 21.21 -1.90
CA MET A 506 -3.46 20.78 -0.58
C MET A 506 -2.29 20.54 0.39
N PHE A 507 -1.25 19.80 -0.03
CA PHE A 507 -0.07 19.58 0.80
C PHE A 507 0.70 20.87 1.07
N ARG A 508 0.74 21.82 0.11
CA ARG A 508 1.33 23.14 0.36
C ARG A 508 0.53 23.91 1.41
N GLY A 509 -0.79 23.93 1.30
CA GLY A 509 -1.69 24.60 2.25
C GLY A 509 -1.63 24.01 3.65
N ALA A 510 -1.47 22.69 3.76
CA ALA A 510 -1.34 21.99 5.05
C ALA A 510 0.08 22.02 5.66
N GLY A 511 1.04 22.75 5.06
CA GLY A 511 2.43 22.82 5.55
C GLY A 511 3.29 21.58 5.23
N CYS A 512 2.76 20.60 4.50
CA CYS A 512 3.45 19.38 4.07
C CYS A 512 4.34 19.63 2.83
N ASN A 513 5.29 20.55 2.96
CA ASN A 513 6.11 21.05 1.85
C ASN A 513 6.93 19.98 1.12
N LYS A 514 7.32 18.91 1.83
CA LYS A 514 8.07 17.79 1.24
C LYS A 514 7.23 17.04 0.19
N TYR A 515 6.00 16.67 0.54
CA TYR A 515 5.06 16.02 -0.38
C TYR A 515 4.70 16.92 -1.55
N CYS A 516 4.43 18.20 -1.29
CA CYS A 516 4.23 19.18 -2.37
C CYS A 516 5.42 19.21 -3.34
N SER A 517 6.65 19.30 -2.82
CA SER A 517 7.86 19.37 -3.64
C SER A 517 8.06 18.11 -4.49
N GLU A 518 7.84 16.92 -3.92
CA GLU A 518 7.93 15.67 -4.67
C GLU A 518 6.85 15.56 -5.74
N ILE A 519 5.60 15.95 -5.46
CA ILE A 519 4.53 15.97 -6.47
C ILE A 519 4.85 16.95 -7.60
N LEU A 520 5.34 18.15 -7.29
CA LEU A 520 5.72 19.14 -8.30
C LEU A 520 6.87 18.61 -9.16
N ARG A 521 7.89 18.04 -8.53
CA ARG A 521 9.02 17.43 -9.24
C ARG A 521 8.57 16.27 -10.12
N PHE A 522 7.60 15.51 -9.64
CA PHE A 522 7.02 14.42 -10.38
C PHE A 522 6.25 14.92 -11.63
N ILE A 523 5.42 15.97 -11.48
CA ILE A 523 4.74 16.64 -12.61
C ILE A 523 5.76 17.21 -13.61
N HIS A 524 6.87 17.80 -13.12
CA HIS A 524 7.94 18.31 -13.97
C HIS A 524 8.55 17.20 -14.82
N ASN A 525 8.81 16.04 -14.21
CA ASN A 525 9.35 14.90 -14.92
C ASN A 525 8.40 14.39 -16.01
N LEU A 526 7.13 14.16 -15.67
CA LEU A 526 6.09 13.71 -16.62
C LEU A 526 5.92 14.64 -17.82
N LYS A 527 6.00 15.96 -17.60
CA LYS A 527 5.68 16.95 -18.63
C LYS A 527 6.88 17.38 -19.47
N HIS A 528 8.07 17.41 -18.88
CA HIS A 528 9.22 18.10 -19.49
C HIS A 528 10.50 17.27 -19.56
N VAL A 529 10.70 16.29 -18.68
CA VAL A 529 11.99 15.57 -18.58
C VAL A 529 11.90 14.19 -19.22
N TRP A 530 10.83 13.46 -18.98
CA TRP A 530 10.65 12.14 -19.55
C TRP A 530 10.16 12.21 -20.99
N THR A 531 10.66 11.28 -21.80
CA THR A 531 10.15 11.14 -23.16
C THR A 531 8.69 10.65 -23.09
N PRO A 532 7.83 11.00 -24.06
CA PRO A 532 6.44 10.53 -24.05
C PRO A 532 6.31 9.01 -23.98
N LYS A 533 7.24 8.25 -24.57
CA LYS A 533 7.26 6.79 -24.48
C LYS A 533 7.68 6.27 -23.11
N PHE A 534 8.56 6.99 -22.40
CA PHE A 534 8.93 6.67 -21.02
C PHE A 534 7.87 7.12 -20.00
N ALA A 535 7.16 8.22 -20.26
CA ALA A 535 6.14 8.73 -19.34
C ALA A 535 4.77 8.03 -19.54
N TYR A 536 4.42 7.72 -20.79
CA TYR A 536 3.08 7.29 -21.20
C TYR A 536 3.09 6.17 -22.25
N GLY A 537 4.20 5.47 -22.47
CA GLY A 537 4.14 4.22 -23.23
C GLY A 537 3.08 3.30 -22.62
N ASP A 538 2.55 2.33 -23.40
CA ASP A 538 1.45 1.41 -23.02
C ASP A 538 1.73 0.56 -21.74
N GLY A 539 2.79 0.90 -21.03
CA GLY A 539 3.47 0.20 -19.98
C GLY A 539 4.30 0.99 -18.95
N SER A 540 4.42 2.31 -19.09
CA SER A 540 5.24 3.15 -18.22
C SER A 540 4.32 4.17 -17.52
N VAL A 541 4.30 4.41 -16.20
CA VAL A 541 5.17 4.07 -15.08
C VAL A 541 4.26 3.59 -13.94
N PHE A 542 4.50 2.38 -13.42
CA PHE A 542 3.94 1.95 -12.14
C PHE A 542 4.75 2.67 -11.05
N TRP A 543 4.12 3.56 -10.25
CA TRP A 543 4.78 4.27 -9.15
C TRP A 543 5.28 3.27 -8.11
N CYS A 544 6.54 2.87 -8.20
CA CYS A 544 7.17 2.04 -7.18
C CYS A 544 7.95 2.92 -6.21
N CYS A 545 7.72 2.66 -4.92
CA CYS A 545 8.22 3.42 -3.78
C CYS A 545 9.76 3.51 -3.75
N ALA A 546 10.25 4.72 -3.58
CA ALA A 546 11.27 4.95 -2.58
C ALA A 546 10.83 6.15 -1.74
N ASP A 547 10.69 5.96 -0.44
CA ASP A 547 10.65 7.09 0.46
C ASP A 547 12.01 7.79 0.42
N PHE A 548 11.96 9.11 0.25
CA PHE A 548 13.04 10.06 0.47
C PHE A 548 14.43 9.68 -0.10
N LEU A 549 14.84 10.36 -1.18
CA LEU A 549 16.10 11.15 -1.31
C LEU A 549 16.65 11.20 -2.74
N TRP A 550 16.24 12.21 -3.50
CA TRP A 550 16.96 12.59 -4.73
C TRP A 550 18.18 13.48 -4.48
N GLN A 551 18.26 14.16 -3.33
CA GLN A 551 19.27 15.21 -3.11
C GLN A 551 20.74 14.73 -3.14
N ARG A 552 21.03 13.43 -3.30
CA ARG A 552 22.42 12.96 -3.28
C ARG A 552 22.80 11.85 -4.27
N TYR A 553 21.87 11.15 -4.91
CA TYR A 553 22.25 10.14 -5.92
C TYR A 553 22.95 10.80 -7.13
N HIS A 554 22.50 12.00 -7.50
CA HIS A 554 23.10 12.76 -8.60
C HIS A 554 24.29 13.64 -8.21
N ALA A 555 24.56 13.89 -6.93
CA ALA A 555 25.67 14.78 -6.52
C ALA A 555 27.05 14.28 -7.02
N ARG A 556 27.28 12.96 -7.13
CA ARG A 556 28.58 12.44 -7.59
C ARG A 556 28.82 12.50 -9.10
N GLN A 557 27.78 12.67 -9.92
CA GLN A 557 27.93 12.87 -11.38
C GLN A 557 27.62 14.30 -11.84
N CYS A 558 26.95 15.10 -11.01
CA CYS A 558 26.38 16.40 -11.40
C CYS A 558 27.02 17.62 -10.74
N ASP A 559 27.95 17.47 -9.78
CA ASP A 559 28.59 18.59 -9.10
C ASP A 559 29.37 19.52 -10.07
N ASP A 560 29.76 19.04 -11.27
CA ASP A 560 30.37 19.87 -12.31
C ASP A 560 29.37 20.47 -13.34
N LEU A 561 28.10 20.03 -13.35
CA LEU A 561 27.16 20.33 -14.45
C LEU A 561 25.93 21.16 -14.05
N TYR A 562 25.50 21.16 -12.78
CA TYR A 562 24.20 21.74 -12.40
C TYR A 562 24.27 23.04 -11.59
N PHE A 563 25.42 23.39 -11.01
CA PHE A 563 25.60 24.67 -10.33
C PHE A 563 26.92 25.33 -10.73
N GLY A 564 26.84 26.18 -11.76
CA GLY A 564 27.84 27.23 -11.93
C GLY A 564 27.93 28.06 -10.65
N ARG A 565 29.06 27.95 -9.95
CA ARG A 565 29.51 28.69 -8.76
C ARG A 565 28.62 29.87 -8.33
N ARG A 566 27.93 29.74 -7.18
CA ARG A 566 28.05 30.61 -5.99
C ARG A 566 27.21 30.04 -4.81
N PRO A 567 27.76 30.02 -3.58
CA PRO A 567 27.19 29.29 -2.44
C PRO A 567 26.12 30.11 -1.72
N TRP A 568 24.97 29.51 -1.45
CA TRP A 568 24.01 30.04 -0.47
C TRP A 568 24.19 29.20 0.77
N ALA A 569 25.02 29.69 1.69
CA ALA A 569 25.24 29.07 2.98
C ALA A 569 24.02 29.34 3.87
N LEU A 570 23.30 28.28 4.25
CA LEU A 570 22.42 28.31 5.42
C LEU A 570 22.96 27.29 6.41
N HIS A 571 23.63 27.80 7.43
CA HIS A 571 23.93 27.08 8.67
C HIS A 571 22.60 26.75 9.35
N GLY A 572 22.35 25.46 9.62
CA GLY A 572 21.15 25.01 10.31
C GLY A 572 21.34 23.60 10.86
N ARG A 573 21.03 23.44 12.14
CA ARG A 573 21.46 22.39 13.08
C ARG A 573 21.00 20.98 12.71
N ARG A 574 21.83 19.98 13.03
CA ARG A 574 21.46 18.55 13.05
C ARG A 574 20.33 18.33 14.05
N HIS A 575 19.17 17.87 13.59
CA HIS A 575 18.19 17.20 14.42
C HIS A 575 18.09 15.75 13.96
N GLU A 576 18.61 14.83 14.78
CA GLU A 576 18.35 13.40 14.68
C GLU A 576 16.89 13.15 15.07
N TYR A 577 16.09 12.62 14.13
CA TYR A 577 14.75 12.13 14.43
C TYR A 577 14.84 10.63 14.73
N ARG A 578 14.42 10.25 15.94
CA ARG A 578 14.19 8.85 16.32
C ARG A 578 12.93 8.34 15.62
N ALA A 579 13.05 7.25 14.88
CA ALA A 579 11.93 6.49 14.36
C ALA A 579 11.10 5.93 15.53
N SER A 580 9.80 6.19 15.49
CA SER A 580 8.81 5.77 16.50
C SER A 580 8.43 4.30 16.32
N ASN A 581 8.55 3.55 17.41
CA ASN A 581 8.19 2.14 17.56
C ASN A 581 6.70 1.89 17.26
N TRP A 582 6.38 0.84 16.50
CA TRP A 582 5.02 0.29 16.42
C TRP A 582 5.00 -1.18 16.82
N ILE A 583 4.02 -1.49 17.66
CA ILE A 583 3.66 -2.79 18.23
C ILE A 583 2.44 -3.28 17.44
N PHE A 584 2.53 -4.47 16.83
CA PHE A 584 1.35 -5.20 16.39
C PHE A 584 0.77 -5.94 17.61
N GLU A 585 -0.33 -5.44 18.18
CA GLU A 585 -1.17 -6.22 19.08
C GLU A 585 -2.18 -7.01 18.24
N GLY A 586 -1.92 -8.30 18.05
CA GLY A 586 -2.93 -9.26 17.63
C GLY A 586 -3.83 -9.59 18.82
N SER A 587 -5.10 -9.20 18.74
CA SER A 587 -6.15 -9.72 19.62
C SER A 587 -6.37 -11.20 19.32
N GLY A 588 -6.23 -12.05 20.33
CA GLY A 588 -6.51 -13.49 20.27
C GLY A 588 -7.99 -13.85 20.30
#